data_AF-H3GKG3-F1
#
_entry.id   AF-H3GKG3-F1
#
_cell.length_a   1.000
_cell.length_b   1.000
_cell.length_c   1.000
_cell.angle_alpha   90.00
_cell.angle_beta   90.00
_cell.angle_gamma   90.00
#
_symmetry.space_group_name_H-M   'P 1'
#
loop_
_entity.id
_entity.type
_entity.pdbx_description
1 polymer ?
#
loop_
_entity_poly.entity_id
_entity_poly.type
_entity_poly.pdbx_seq_one_letter_code
_entity_poly.pdbx_strand_id
1 'polypeptide(L)'
;MTVQTFIGMFTMITSFMYHVCDSIDGPLWLTEGQWHRLDNIGSIMSFVMWGIHLMDLRRPVLQRYLQYFFLSVVLMYQEKNPWDEWNSIAPVASCFSLLFLSFAVRRRVPKYDFQQFRRGLLLLLCGIGCFVRGLDDDTDPFRFFHGCWHGFVGAAAYFNYKVLPDRNDSRGPHLPVKRQD
;
A
#
# COMPACT_ATOMS: atom_id res chain seq x y z
N MET A 1 13.17 -7.50 -8.96
CA MET A 1 11.97 -7.33 -8.12
C MET A 1 12.15 -6.11 -7.25
N THR A 2 11.20 -5.17 -7.24
CA THR A 2 11.29 -4.00 -6.34
C THR A 2 10.72 -4.36 -4.96
N VAL A 3 11.05 -3.58 -3.92
CA VAL A 3 10.47 -3.76 -2.57
C VAL A 3 8.95 -3.66 -2.61
N GLN A 4 8.38 -2.79 -3.44
CA GLN A 4 6.94 -2.63 -3.60
C GLN A 4 6.29 -3.89 -4.17
N THR A 5 6.89 -4.45 -5.24
CA THR A 5 6.40 -5.71 -5.83
C THR A 5 6.49 -6.86 -4.83
N PHE A 6 7.55 -6.90 -4.01
CA PHE A 6 7.67 -7.89 -2.93
C PHE A 6 6.55 -7.76 -1.90
N ILE A 7 6.33 -6.57 -1.35
CA ILE A 7 5.28 -6.32 -0.36
C ILE A 7 3.90 -6.65 -0.95
N GLY A 8 3.63 -6.27 -2.20
CA GLY A 8 2.37 -6.61 -2.87
C GLY A 8 2.14 -8.12 -2.99
N MET A 9 3.14 -8.89 -3.43
CA MET A 9 3.03 -10.34 -3.51
C MET A 9 2.95 -11.01 -2.13
N PHE A 10 3.74 -10.53 -1.18
CA PHE A 10 3.69 -10.99 0.21
C PHE A 10 2.27 -10.82 0.77
N THR A 11 1.70 -9.62 0.67
CA THR A 11 0.34 -9.30 1.13
C THR A 11 -0.70 -10.20 0.46
N MET A 12 -0.62 -10.35 -0.86
CA MET A 12 -1.55 -11.21 -1.61
C MET A 12 -1.49 -12.67 -1.12
N ILE A 13 -0.29 -13.21 -0.91
CA ILE A 13 -0.12 -14.59 -0.44
C ILE A 13 -0.63 -14.73 0.98
N THR A 14 -0.24 -13.85 1.91
CA THR A 14 -0.61 -13.96 3.32
C THR A 14 -2.10 -13.75 3.54
N SER A 15 -2.70 -12.80 2.81
CA SER A 15 -4.15 -12.58 2.83
C SER A 15 -4.90 -13.79 2.30
N PHE A 16 -4.45 -14.37 1.19
CA PHE A 16 -5.04 -15.59 0.65
C PHE A 16 -4.92 -16.77 1.63
N MET A 17 -3.75 -16.99 2.23
CA MET A 17 -3.55 -18.07 3.20
C MET A 17 -4.41 -17.89 4.46
N TYR A 18 -4.55 -16.65 4.95
CA TYR A 18 -5.46 -16.28 6.05
C TYR A 18 -6.90 -16.68 5.72
N HIS A 19 -7.43 -16.22 4.58
CA HIS A 19 -8.81 -16.51 4.16
C HIS A 19 -9.06 -17.98 3.88
N VAL A 20 -8.05 -18.72 3.40
CA VAL A 20 -8.14 -20.18 3.25
C VAL A 20 -8.26 -20.85 4.62
N CYS A 21 -7.45 -20.47 5.61
CA CYS A 21 -7.52 -21.06 6.96
C CYS A 21 -8.89 -20.84 7.59
N ASP A 22 -9.40 -19.63 7.45
CA ASP A 22 -10.74 -19.25 7.92
C ASP A 22 -11.83 -20.05 7.18
N SER A 23 -11.73 -20.21 5.86
CA SER A 23 -12.74 -20.95 5.09
C SER A 23 -12.77 -22.46 5.37
N ILE A 24 -11.66 -23.05 5.80
CA ILE A 24 -11.57 -24.49 6.12
C ILE A 24 -11.73 -24.77 7.61
N ASP A 25 -11.95 -23.75 8.43
CA ASP A 25 -11.98 -23.81 9.90
C ASP A 25 -10.77 -24.57 10.48
N GLY A 26 -9.57 -24.31 9.94
CA GLY A 26 -8.39 -25.11 10.26
C GLY A 26 -7.06 -24.47 9.87
N PRO A 27 -5.95 -24.89 10.51
CA PRO A 27 -4.64 -24.32 10.25
C PRO A 27 -4.03 -24.82 8.94
N LEU A 28 -3.32 -23.94 8.23
CA LEU A 28 -2.51 -24.26 7.05
C LEU A 28 -1.06 -23.83 7.30
N TRP A 29 -0.21 -24.75 7.76
CA TRP A 29 1.16 -24.47 8.27
C TRP A 29 1.18 -23.53 9.50
N LEU A 30 0.65 -22.32 9.37
CA LEU A 30 0.39 -21.40 10.48
C LEU A 30 -1.09 -21.42 10.85
N THR A 31 -1.42 -20.93 12.05
CA THR A 31 -2.81 -20.73 12.46
C THR A 31 -3.43 -19.54 11.73
N GLU A 32 -4.76 -19.48 11.68
CA GLU A 32 -5.51 -18.34 11.12
C GLU A 32 -5.00 -17.00 11.67
N GLY A 33 -4.90 -16.87 13.00
CA GLY A 33 -4.40 -15.65 13.64
C GLY A 33 -2.95 -15.30 13.28
N GLN A 34 -2.08 -16.29 13.03
CA GLN A 34 -0.71 -16.06 12.58
C GLN A 34 -0.66 -15.58 11.12
N TRP A 35 -1.49 -16.13 10.24
CA TRP A 35 -1.62 -15.64 8.86
C TRP A 35 -2.22 -14.25 8.80
N HIS A 36 -3.27 -13.99 9.59
CA HIS A 36 -3.89 -12.67 9.71
C HIS A 36 -2.86 -11.63 10.17
N ARG A 37 -2.00 -11.95 11.14
CA ARG A 37 -0.89 -11.07 11.55
C ARG A 37 0.06 -10.75 10.39
N LEU A 38 0.40 -11.72 9.54
CA LEU A 38 1.23 -11.48 8.36
C LEU A 38 0.49 -10.63 7.31
N ASP A 39 -0.81 -10.84 7.13
CA ASP A 39 -1.65 -10.01 6.27
C ASP A 39 -1.71 -8.56 6.76
N ASN A 40 -1.84 -8.34 8.07
CA ASN A 40 -1.75 -7.01 8.68
C ASN A 40 -0.42 -6.33 8.35
N ILE A 41 0.71 -7.02 8.48
CA ILE A 41 2.03 -6.49 8.11
C ILE A 41 2.05 -6.08 6.64
N GLY A 42 1.59 -6.94 5.73
CA GLY A 42 1.54 -6.67 4.31
C GLY A 42 0.65 -5.48 3.94
N SER A 43 -0.55 -5.43 4.51
CA SER A 43 -1.54 -4.37 4.31
C SER A 43 -1.03 -3.02 4.83
N ILE A 44 -0.51 -2.95 6.05
CA ILE A 44 0.10 -1.72 6.61
C ILE A 44 1.25 -1.26 5.73
N MET A 45 2.13 -2.19 5.34
CA MET A 45 3.26 -1.86 4.46
C MET A 45 2.82 -1.38 3.09
N SER A 46 1.69 -1.83 2.56
CA SER A 46 1.14 -1.35 1.29
C SER A 46 0.75 0.14 1.36
N PHE A 47 0.13 0.59 2.45
CA PHE A 47 -0.14 2.01 2.70
C PHE A 47 1.14 2.83 2.90
N VAL A 48 2.11 2.30 3.65
CA VAL A 48 3.43 2.93 3.81
C VAL A 48 4.14 3.10 2.46
N MET A 49 4.17 2.05 1.63
CA MET A 49 4.79 2.09 0.31
C MET A 49 4.13 3.14 -0.59
N TRP A 50 2.81 3.27 -0.51
CA TRP A 50 2.08 4.33 -1.19
C TRP A 50 2.45 5.72 -0.68
N GLY A 51 2.50 5.93 0.64
CA GLY A 51 2.94 7.20 1.23
C GLY A 51 4.36 7.59 0.78
N ILE A 52 5.32 6.65 0.82
CA ILE A 52 6.69 6.86 0.34
C ILE A 52 6.71 7.15 -1.17
N HIS A 53 5.88 6.45 -1.96
CA HIS A 53 5.77 6.70 -3.40
C HIS A 53 5.33 8.14 -3.67
N LEU A 54 4.30 8.63 -2.97
CA LEU A 54 3.82 10.01 -3.11
C LEU A 54 4.88 11.06 -2.76
N MET A 55 5.90 10.76 -1.94
CA MET A 55 6.97 11.72 -1.62
C MET A 55 7.86 12.09 -2.83
N ASP A 56 7.78 11.36 -3.95
CA ASP A 56 8.65 11.53 -5.14
C ASP A 56 10.12 11.76 -4.78
N LEU A 57 10.71 10.82 -4.05
CA LEU A 57 12.09 10.93 -3.60
C LEU A 57 13.05 10.79 -4.79
N ARG A 58 13.85 11.82 -5.07
CA ARG A 58 14.84 11.80 -6.16
C ARG A 58 15.95 10.77 -5.94
N ARG A 59 16.35 10.53 -4.69
CA ARG A 59 17.42 9.60 -4.33
C ARG A 59 16.84 8.20 -4.07
N PRO A 60 17.06 7.21 -4.95
CA PRO A 60 16.51 5.86 -4.78
C PRO A 60 17.04 5.15 -3.53
N VAL A 61 18.27 5.48 -3.11
CA VAL A 61 18.87 4.96 -1.88
C VAL A 61 18.09 5.41 -0.64
N LEU A 62 17.73 6.69 -0.55
CA LEU A 62 16.93 7.21 0.57
C LEU A 62 15.54 6.57 0.62
N GLN A 63 14.91 6.40 -0.55
CA GLN A 63 13.64 5.69 -0.64
C GLN A 63 13.74 4.27 -0.07
N ARG A 64 14.79 3.53 -0.44
CA ARG A 64 15.02 2.18 0.07
C ARG A 64 15.26 2.14 1.58
N TYR A 65 16.01 3.10 2.12
CA TYR A 65 16.20 3.20 3.58
C TYR A 65 14.88 3.46 4.31
N LEU A 66 14.03 4.36 3.81
CA LEU A 66 12.71 4.60 4.42
C LEU A 66 11.83 3.35 4.35
N GLN A 67 11.85 2.65 3.21
CA GLN A 67 11.10 1.40 3.04
C GLN A 67 11.51 0.34 4.08
N TYR A 68 12.81 0.14 4.30
CA TYR A 68 13.29 -0.80 5.32
C TYR A 68 13.07 -0.31 6.74
N PHE A 69 13.24 0.99 6.99
CA PHE A 69 12.95 1.58 8.30
C PHE A 69 11.50 1.34 8.71
N PHE A 70 10.53 1.66 7.84
CA PHE A 70 9.13 1.42 8.14
C PHE A 70 8.80 -0.07 8.21
N LEU A 71 9.43 -0.93 7.40
CA LEU A 71 9.27 -2.38 7.56
C LEU A 71 9.68 -2.84 8.96
N SER A 72 10.83 -2.39 9.47
CA SER A 72 11.27 -2.70 10.84
C SER A 72 10.29 -2.16 11.88
N VAL A 73 9.77 -0.94 11.71
CA VAL A 73 8.76 -0.36 12.59
C VAL A 73 7.49 -1.21 12.60
N VAL A 74 6.94 -1.54 11.44
CA VAL A 74 5.72 -2.35 11.34
C VAL A 74 5.93 -3.73 11.99
N LEU A 75 7.07 -4.38 11.75
CA LEU A 75 7.38 -5.66 12.39
C LEU A 75 7.41 -5.54 13.92
N MET A 76 8.05 -4.51 14.49
CA MET A 76 8.08 -4.29 15.93
C MET A 76 6.68 -4.07 16.53
N TYR A 77 5.86 -3.24 15.88
CA TYR A 77 4.51 -2.92 16.36
C TYR A 77 3.58 -4.13 16.28
N GLN A 78 3.64 -4.86 15.16
CA GLN A 78 2.84 -6.08 14.97
C GLN A 78 3.34 -7.24 15.84
N GLU A 79 4.61 -7.26 16.25
CA GLU A 79 5.13 -8.22 17.26
C GLU A 79 4.67 -7.88 18.67
N LYS A 80 4.63 -6.59 19.02
CA LYS A 80 4.18 -6.15 20.34
C LYS A 80 2.74 -6.59 20.62
N ASN A 81 1.81 -6.25 19.73
CA ASN A 81 0.42 -6.70 19.80
C ASN A 81 -0.27 -6.43 18.45
N PRO A 82 -0.51 -7.44 17.60
CA PRO A 82 -1.09 -7.24 16.27
C PRO A 82 -2.58 -6.87 16.28
N TRP A 83 -3.27 -7.09 17.39
CA TRP A 83 -4.71 -6.87 17.54
C TRP A 83 -5.06 -5.51 18.13
N ASP A 84 -4.06 -4.74 18.54
CA ASP A 84 -4.21 -3.35 18.96
C ASP A 84 -4.17 -2.45 17.73
N GLU A 85 -5.28 -1.79 17.44
CA GLU A 85 -5.47 -0.90 16.28
C GLU A 85 -4.39 0.19 16.20
N TRP A 86 -3.90 0.68 17.35
CA TRP A 86 -2.82 1.67 17.37
C TRP A 86 -1.55 1.14 16.74
N ASN A 87 -1.29 -0.17 16.85
CA ASN A 87 -0.11 -0.79 16.25
C ASN A 87 -0.22 -0.96 14.73
N SER A 88 -1.40 -0.76 14.17
CA SER A 88 -1.65 -0.68 12.73
C SER A 88 -1.69 0.76 12.24
N ILE A 89 -2.32 1.66 13.00
CA ILE A 89 -2.50 3.07 12.63
C ILE A 89 -1.20 3.87 12.75
N ALA A 90 -0.42 3.68 13.83
CA ALA A 90 0.74 4.51 14.11
C ALA A 90 1.83 4.46 13.01
N PRO A 91 2.21 3.29 12.44
CA PRO A 91 3.15 3.24 11.32
C PRO A 91 2.65 3.95 10.06
N VAL A 92 1.36 3.83 9.74
CA VAL A 92 0.75 4.51 8.59
C VAL A 92 0.73 6.02 8.81
N ALA A 93 0.20 6.47 9.95
CA ALA A 93 0.08 7.88 10.31
C ALA A 93 1.44 8.58 10.36
N SER A 94 2.48 7.93 10.90
CA SER A 94 3.84 8.47 10.91
C SER A 94 4.44 8.56 9.51
N CYS A 95 4.19 7.61 8.61
CA CYS A 95 4.60 7.69 7.20
C CYS A 95 3.93 8.87 6.47
N PHE A 96 2.62 9.05 6.64
CA PHE A 96 1.91 10.19 6.04
C PHE A 96 2.33 11.53 6.68
N SER A 97 2.63 11.56 7.98
CA SER A 97 3.21 12.74 8.63
C SER A 97 4.56 13.10 8.00
N LEU A 98 5.41 12.10 7.73
CA LEU A 98 6.67 12.30 7.01
C LEU A 98 6.46 12.80 5.57
N LEU A 99 5.39 12.35 4.89
CA LEU A 99 5.03 12.82 3.56
C LEU A 99 4.75 14.32 3.58
N PHE A 100 3.86 14.77 4.47
CA PHE A 100 3.54 16.19 4.62
C PHE A 100 4.75 17.03 5.04
N LEU A 101 5.57 16.52 5.97
CA LEU A 101 6.83 17.16 6.36
C LEU A 101 7.77 17.31 5.15
N SER A 102 7.83 16.29 4.28
CA SER A 102 8.66 16.35 3.07
C SER A 102 8.21 17.47 2.13
N PHE A 103 6.91 17.71 2.00
CA PHE A 103 6.37 18.82 1.20
C PHE A 103 6.70 20.17 1.82
N ALA A 104 6.55 20.28 3.14
CA ALA A 104 6.86 21.51 3.88
C ALA A 104 8.34 21.88 3.76
N VAL A 105 9.25 20.92 3.99
CA VAL A 105 10.71 21.13 3.91
C VAL A 105 11.14 21.46 2.48
N ARG A 106 10.56 20.80 1.47
CA ARG A 106 10.89 21.06 0.05
C ARG A 106 10.17 22.29 -0.51
N ARG A 107 9.19 22.84 0.22
CA ARG A 107 8.26 23.89 -0.21
C ARG A 107 7.66 23.61 -1.59
N ARG A 108 7.38 22.32 -1.86
CA ARG A 108 6.94 21.84 -3.16
C ARG A 108 6.14 20.56 -3.01
N VAL A 109 4.98 20.53 -3.64
CA VAL A 109 4.22 19.30 -3.90
C VAL A 109 4.70 18.72 -5.25
N PRO A 110 4.94 17.41 -5.37
CA PRO A 110 5.24 16.77 -6.65
C PRO A 110 4.11 17.01 -7.68
N LYS A 111 4.44 16.90 -8.96
CA LYS A 111 3.43 17.04 -10.02
C LYS A 111 2.64 15.73 -10.11
N TYR A 112 1.47 15.71 -9.50
CA TYR A 112 0.57 14.57 -9.51
C TYR A 112 -0.38 14.60 -10.70
N ASP A 113 -0.64 13.43 -11.28
CA ASP A 113 -1.83 13.18 -12.08
C ASP A 113 -3.05 13.11 -11.13
N PHE A 114 -3.73 14.24 -10.98
CA PHE A 114 -4.90 14.35 -10.11
C PHE A 114 -6.09 13.49 -10.60
N GLN A 115 -6.15 13.14 -11.89
CA GLN A 115 -7.22 12.29 -12.40
C GLN A 115 -7.03 10.86 -11.90
N GLN A 116 -5.81 10.32 -11.97
CA GLN A 116 -5.49 9.01 -11.44
C GLN A 116 -5.56 8.98 -9.92
N PHE A 117 -5.04 10.03 -9.26
CA PHE A 117 -5.14 10.16 -7.80
C PHE A 117 -6.60 10.16 -7.34
N ARG A 118 -7.49 10.92 -8.00
CA ARG A 118 -8.91 10.95 -7.66
C ARG A 118 -9.58 9.59 -7.90
N ARG A 119 -9.27 8.89 -8.99
CA ARG A 119 -9.80 7.53 -9.25
C ARG A 119 -9.37 6.54 -8.17
N GLY A 120 -8.08 6.53 -7.84
CA GLY A 120 -7.53 5.69 -6.79
C GLY A 120 -8.14 6.00 -5.43
N LEU A 121 -8.28 7.28 -5.08
CA LEU A 121 -8.90 7.71 -3.83
C LEU A 121 -10.38 7.33 -3.75
N LEU A 122 -11.17 7.52 -4.82
CA LEU A 122 -12.57 7.12 -4.85
C LEU A 122 -12.74 5.60 -4.66
N LEU A 123 -11.93 4.79 -5.35
CA LEU A 123 -11.94 3.34 -5.17
C LEU A 123 -11.53 2.95 -3.74
N LEU A 124 -10.54 3.64 -3.16
CA LEU A 124 -10.13 3.40 -1.79
C LEU A 124 -11.25 3.72 -0.80
N LEU A 125 -11.98 4.83 -0.99
CA LEU A 125 -13.14 5.19 -0.17
C LEU A 125 -14.27 4.17 -0.29
N CYS A 126 -14.56 3.67 -1.49
CA CYS A 126 -15.49 2.56 -1.68
C CYS A 126 -15.02 1.30 -0.92
N GLY A 127 -13.73 0.99 -1.03
CA GLY A 127 -13.10 -0.09 -0.27
C GLY A 127 -13.31 0.07 1.23
N ILE A 128 -13.00 1.24 1.81
CA ILE A 128 -13.21 1.51 3.24
C ILE A 128 -14.68 1.30 3.62
N GLY A 129 -15.62 1.72 2.78
CA GLY A 129 -17.05 1.44 3.00
C GLY A 129 -17.36 -0.06 3.06
N CYS A 130 -16.77 -0.86 2.16
CA CYS A 130 -16.87 -2.32 2.20
C CYS A 130 -16.19 -2.92 3.44
N PHE A 131 -15.03 -2.40 3.86
CA PHE A 131 -14.32 -2.86 5.05
C PHE A 131 -15.17 -2.65 6.31
N VAL A 132 -15.66 -1.43 6.54
CA VAL A 132 -16.49 -1.11 7.71
C VAL A 132 -17.72 -2.01 7.78
N ARG A 133 -18.33 -2.30 6.62
CA ARG A 133 -19.50 -3.20 6.54
C ARG A 133 -19.13 -4.68 6.68
N GLY A 134 -17.93 -5.07 6.31
CA GLY A 134 -17.41 -6.43 6.43
C GLY A 134 -16.67 -6.71 7.76
N LEU A 135 -16.74 -5.79 8.73
CA LEU A 135 -16.23 -6.01 10.10
C LEU A 135 -17.22 -6.76 10.99
N ASP A 136 -18.51 -6.71 10.65
CA ASP A 136 -19.57 -7.32 11.43
C ASP A 136 -20.05 -8.59 10.70
N ASP A 137 -19.68 -9.75 11.25
CA ASP A 137 -20.00 -11.08 10.73
C ASP A 137 -21.53 -11.29 10.59
N ASP A 138 -22.35 -10.61 11.40
CA ASP A 138 -23.82 -10.68 11.30
C ASP A 138 -24.33 -9.98 10.02
N THR A 139 -23.60 -8.98 9.53
CA THR A 139 -23.96 -8.21 8.33
C THR A 139 -23.22 -8.66 7.07
N ASP A 140 -22.21 -9.52 7.21
CA ASP A 140 -21.43 -10.12 6.12
C ASP A 140 -21.16 -11.63 6.32
N PRO A 141 -22.20 -12.48 6.46
CA PRO A 141 -22.04 -13.90 6.79
C PRO A 141 -21.31 -14.71 5.70
N PHE A 142 -21.19 -14.17 4.49
CA PHE A 142 -20.46 -14.78 3.37
C PHE A 142 -19.13 -14.09 3.08
N ARG A 143 -18.70 -13.14 3.92
CA ARG A 143 -17.50 -12.31 3.74
C ARG A 143 -17.43 -11.62 2.38
N PHE A 144 -18.58 -11.29 1.79
CA PHE A 144 -18.69 -10.64 0.50
C PHE A 144 -18.15 -9.21 0.55
N PHE A 145 -18.55 -8.42 1.56
CA PHE A 145 -18.04 -7.07 1.74
C PHE A 145 -16.55 -7.07 2.06
N HIS A 146 -16.10 -8.04 2.86
CA HIS A 146 -14.67 -8.26 3.11
C HIS A 146 -13.87 -8.60 1.84
N GLY A 147 -14.40 -9.46 0.97
CA GLY A 147 -13.80 -9.74 -0.34
C GLY A 147 -13.78 -8.51 -1.26
N CYS A 148 -14.86 -7.74 -1.28
CA CYS A 148 -14.94 -6.47 -2.01
C CYS A 148 -13.90 -5.45 -1.53
N TRP A 149 -13.60 -5.40 -0.23
CA TRP A 149 -12.53 -4.55 0.32
C TRP A 149 -11.19 -4.83 -0.38
N HIS A 150 -10.76 -6.09 -0.46
CA HIS A 150 -9.51 -6.46 -1.13
C HIS A 150 -9.52 -6.10 -2.62
N GLY A 151 -10.65 -6.33 -3.31
CA GLY A 151 -10.82 -5.97 -4.72
C GLY A 151 -10.70 -4.46 -4.97
N PHE A 152 -11.41 -3.65 -4.18
CA PHE A 152 -11.36 -2.18 -4.30
C PHE A 152 -10.00 -1.60 -3.91
N VAL A 153 -9.37 -2.10 -2.86
CA VAL A 153 -8.03 -1.65 -2.44
C VAL A 153 -6.97 -2.01 -3.47
N GLY A 154 -7.03 -3.22 -4.05
CA GLY A 154 -6.14 -3.62 -5.14
C GLY A 154 -6.30 -2.74 -6.38
N ALA A 155 -7.55 -2.46 -6.79
CA ALA A 155 -7.85 -1.55 -7.88
C ALA A 155 -7.39 -0.11 -7.58
N ALA A 156 -7.62 0.37 -6.36
CA ALA A 156 -7.14 1.68 -5.90
C ALA A 156 -5.61 1.78 -5.98
N ALA A 157 -4.90 0.75 -5.55
CA ALA A 157 -3.44 0.69 -5.62
C ALA A 157 -2.95 0.87 -7.07
N TYR A 158 -3.57 0.20 -8.05
CA TYR A 158 -3.20 0.34 -9.47
C TYR A 158 -3.22 1.80 -9.94
N PHE A 159 -4.28 2.54 -9.64
CA PHE A 159 -4.39 3.96 -10.01
C PHE A 159 -3.45 4.85 -9.18
N ASN A 160 -3.32 4.56 -7.88
CA ASN A 160 -2.47 5.32 -6.96
C ASN A 160 -0.97 5.24 -7.29
N TYR A 161 -0.50 4.13 -7.88
CA TYR A 161 0.88 4.00 -8.37
C TYR A 161 1.15 4.70 -9.71
N LYS A 162 0.10 5.13 -10.42
CA LYS A 162 0.19 5.91 -11.67
C LYS A 162 0.12 7.43 -11.43
N VAL A 163 0.09 7.86 -10.18
CA VAL A 163 -0.07 9.27 -9.80
C VAL A 163 1.16 10.09 -10.16
N LEU A 164 2.35 9.49 -10.15
CA LEU A 164 3.57 10.14 -10.59
C LEU A 164 3.83 9.84 -12.07
N PRO A 165 4.30 10.82 -12.85
CA PRO A 165 4.65 10.61 -14.24
C PRO A 165 5.84 9.63 -14.34
N ASP A 166 5.86 8.84 -15.41
CA ASP A 166 6.96 7.91 -15.64
C ASP A 166 8.27 8.68 -15.76
N ARG A 167 9.27 8.31 -14.96
CA ARG A 167 10.57 9.01 -14.96
C ARG A 167 11.28 8.94 -16.31
N ASN A 168 10.90 7.99 -17.16
CA ASN A 168 11.42 7.82 -18.51
C ASN A 168 10.80 8.76 -19.55
N ASP A 169 9.59 9.29 -19.33
CA ASP A 169 8.92 10.23 -20.25
C ASP A 169 9.57 11.62 -20.27
N SER A 170 10.47 11.90 -19.32
CA SER A 170 11.24 13.16 -19.26
C SER A 170 12.47 13.18 -20.17
N ARG A 171 12.76 12.09 -20.91
CA ARG A 171 13.67 12.15 -22.06
C ARG A 171 12.85 12.67 -23.23
N GLY A 172 12.92 13.98 -23.47
CA GLY A 172 12.17 14.66 -24.53
C GLY A 172 12.29 13.99 -25.90
N PRO A 173 11.39 14.31 -26.85
CA PRO A 173 11.39 13.71 -28.18
C PRO A 173 12.79 13.83 -28.78
N HIS A 174 13.35 12.69 -29.15
CA HIS A 174 14.62 12.59 -29.86
C HIS A 174 14.70 13.70 -30.91
N LEU A 175 15.62 14.65 -30.69
CA LEU A 175 15.94 15.69 -31.67
C LEU A 175 16.21 14.97 -33.01
N PRO A 176 15.55 15.36 -34.11
CA PRO A 176 15.89 14.81 -35.41
C PRO A 176 17.33 15.21 -35.72
N VAL A 177 18.20 14.22 -35.87
CA VAL A 177 19.55 14.41 -36.40
C VAL A 177 19.38 14.97 -37.81
N LYS A 178 19.58 16.28 -37.94
CA LYS A 178 19.64 16.96 -39.22
C LYS A 178 20.89 16.42 -39.93
N ARG A 179 20.72 15.55 -40.93
CA ARG A 179 21.80 15.22 -41.87
C ARG A 179 22.26 16.55 -42.48
N GLN A 180 23.52 16.91 -42.26
CA GLN A 180 24.21 17.84 -43.12
C GLN A 180 24.62 17.06 -44.35
N ASP A 181 24.25 17.61 -45.50
CA ASP A 181 24.59 17.14 -46.83
C ASP A 181 26.11 17.05 -47.04
#